data_AF-A0A1B4PZG2-F1
#
_entry.id   AF-A0A1B4PZG2-F1
#
_cell.length_a   1.000
_cell.length_b   1.000
_cell.length_c   1.000
_cell.angle_alpha   90.00
_cell.angle_beta   90.00
_cell.angle_gamma   90.00
#
_symmetry.space_group_name_H-M   'P 1'
#
loop_
_entity.id
_entity.type
_entity.pdbx_description
1 polymer ?
#
loop_
_entity_poly.entity_id
_entity_poly.type
_entity_poly.pdbx_seq_one_letter_code
_entity_poly.pdbx_strand_id
1 'polypeptide(L)'
;MAAAAEMFGRYGFARTTMGDIAQAAGVSRPSVYTLYPGKDEIFAAVADAFTNSKLALIRAGLDGHPTLHDKLLFACTTWSVDAFENMLANPDARDLMNLAFPSIRASYARFGQLLAEILRESADAQWAGQSVDELARVIVFSIRGFKDTAQTGAEMAKLIEILISAITCPITTGR
;
A
#
# COMPACT_ATOMS: atom_id res chain seq x y z
N MET A 1 -7.65 8.67 -15.68
CA MET A 1 -7.00 8.11 -14.47
C MET A 1 -5.49 8.05 -14.60
N ALA A 2 -4.92 7.37 -15.61
CA ALA A 2 -3.46 7.28 -15.78
C ALA A 2 -2.76 8.65 -15.83
N ALA A 3 -3.28 9.58 -16.65
CA ALA A 3 -2.74 10.95 -16.72
C ALA A 3 -2.77 11.68 -15.37
N ALA A 4 -3.84 11.55 -14.60
CA ALA A 4 -3.92 12.17 -13.27
C ALA A 4 -2.91 11.55 -12.29
N ALA A 5 -2.74 10.22 -12.33
CA ALA A 5 -1.74 9.52 -11.52
C ALA A 5 -0.32 9.97 -11.85
N GLU A 6 0.00 10.15 -13.14
CA GLU A 6 1.28 10.71 -13.60
C GLU A 6 1.49 12.12 -13.07
N MET A 7 0.49 13.00 -13.17
CA MET A 7 0.61 14.38 -12.67
C MET A 7 0.82 14.44 -11.16
N PHE A 8 0.04 13.68 -10.39
CA PHE A 8 0.22 13.61 -8.94
C PHE A 8 1.56 13.00 -8.54
N GLY A 9 2.03 11.96 -9.25
CA GLY A 9 3.33 11.35 -8.98
C GLY A 9 4.50 12.27 -9.27
N ARG A 10 4.42 13.09 -10.33
CA ARG A 10 5.51 13.99 -10.75
C ARG A 10 5.52 15.34 -10.04
N TYR A 11 4.35 15.93 -9.77
CA TYR A 11 4.24 17.30 -9.30
C TYR A 11 3.64 17.41 -7.89
N GLY A 12 3.08 16.31 -7.38
CA GLY A 12 2.42 16.25 -6.09
C GLY A 12 1.00 16.79 -6.15
N PHE A 13 0.25 16.58 -5.09
CA PHE A 13 -1.13 17.01 -4.98
C PHE A 13 -1.27 18.54 -4.96
N ALA A 14 -0.35 19.23 -4.27
CA ALA A 14 -0.43 20.68 -4.10
C ALA A 14 -0.30 21.44 -5.43
N ARG A 15 0.66 21.05 -6.28
CA ARG A 15 0.95 21.76 -7.54
C ARG A 15 0.15 21.28 -8.73
N THR A 16 -0.46 20.10 -8.67
CA THR A 16 -1.32 19.60 -9.75
C THR A 16 -2.64 20.35 -9.81
N THR A 17 -3.02 20.86 -10.99
CA THR A 17 -4.31 21.51 -11.23
C THR A 17 -5.23 20.67 -12.13
N MET A 18 -6.52 21.00 -12.12
CA MET A 18 -7.50 20.42 -13.05
C MET A 18 -7.14 20.68 -14.53
N GLY A 19 -6.43 21.79 -14.81
CA GLY A 19 -5.95 22.09 -16.17
C GLY A 19 -4.83 21.18 -16.61
N ASP A 20 -3.86 20.95 -15.73
CA ASP A 20 -2.74 20.05 -15.98
C ASP A 20 -3.24 18.63 -16.27
N ILE A 21 -4.20 18.16 -15.49
CA ILE A 21 -4.84 16.85 -15.68
C ILE A 21 -5.58 16.78 -17.02
N ALA A 22 -6.37 17.82 -17.36
CA ALA A 22 -7.10 17.85 -18.62
C ALA A 22 -6.16 17.82 -19.83
N GLN A 23 -5.09 18.64 -19.78
CA GLN A 23 -4.07 18.69 -20.80
C GLN A 23 -3.33 17.35 -20.95
N ALA A 24 -2.88 16.75 -19.85
CA ALA A 24 -2.21 15.46 -19.86
C ALA A 24 -3.12 14.33 -20.35
N ALA A 25 -4.44 14.42 -20.11
CA ALA A 25 -5.42 13.47 -20.60
C ALA A 25 -5.89 13.73 -22.04
N GLY A 26 -5.46 14.83 -22.68
CA GLY A 26 -5.90 15.19 -24.04
C GLY A 26 -7.37 15.57 -24.15
N VAL A 27 -7.98 16.04 -23.06
CA VAL A 27 -9.41 16.41 -23.00
C VAL A 27 -9.60 17.87 -22.59
N SER A 28 -10.80 18.40 -22.81
CA SER A 28 -11.14 19.75 -22.36
C SER A 28 -11.29 19.81 -20.83
N ARG A 29 -10.98 20.97 -20.23
CA ARG A 29 -11.23 21.22 -18.81
C ARG A 29 -12.69 20.93 -18.39
N PRO A 30 -13.72 21.42 -19.11
CA PRO A 30 -15.12 21.09 -18.80
C PRO A 30 -15.42 19.59 -18.77
N SER A 31 -14.77 18.79 -19.63
CA SER A 31 -14.94 17.34 -19.64
C SER A 31 -14.46 16.70 -18.34
N VAL A 32 -13.34 17.18 -17.78
CA VAL A 32 -12.86 16.68 -16.48
C VAL A 32 -13.81 17.07 -15.35
N TYR A 33 -14.28 18.32 -15.33
CA TYR A 33 -15.23 18.81 -14.33
C TYR A 33 -16.59 18.09 -14.35
N THR A 34 -16.96 17.51 -15.50
CA THR A 34 -18.19 16.71 -15.64
C THR A 34 -18.08 15.38 -14.86
N LEU A 35 -16.88 14.82 -14.78
CA LEU A 35 -16.62 13.55 -14.09
C LEU A 35 -16.23 13.75 -12.63
N TYR A 36 -15.48 14.82 -12.35
CA TYR A 36 -14.95 15.09 -11.02
C TYR A 36 -15.10 16.58 -10.67
N PRO A 37 -15.74 16.92 -9.55
CA PRO A 37 -15.97 18.30 -9.16
C PRO A 37 -14.66 19.03 -8.82
N GLY A 38 -13.62 18.31 -8.38
CA GLY A 38 -12.32 18.87 -8.04
C GLY A 38 -11.19 17.86 -8.09
N LYS A 39 -9.98 18.35 -7.77
CA LYS A 39 -8.75 17.53 -7.79
C LYS A 39 -8.72 16.52 -6.65
N ASP A 40 -9.39 16.80 -5.54
CA ASP A 40 -9.50 15.90 -4.38
C ASP A 40 -10.19 14.59 -4.76
N GLU A 41 -11.29 14.66 -5.52
CA GLU A 41 -12.02 13.49 -5.98
C GLU A 41 -11.21 12.69 -7.01
N ILE A 42 -10.46 13.37 -7.88
CA ILE A 42 -9.54 12.69 -8.81
C ILE A 42 -8.42 11.99 -8.04
N PHE A 43 -7.84 12.65 -7.04
CA PHE A 43 -6.78 12.07 -6.22
C PHE A 43 -7.28 10.85 -5.45
N ALA A 44 -8.47 10.93 -4.85
CA ALA A 44 -9.11 9.79 -4.20
C ALA A 44 -9.33 8.62 -5.17
N ALA A 45 -9.87 8.90 -6.35
CA ALA A 45 -10.08 7.87 -7.37
C ALA A 45 -8.76 7.27 -7.89
N VAL A 46 -7.68 8.05 -7.98
CA VAL A 46 -6.34 7.56 -8.35
C VAL A 46 -5.80 6.62 -7.27
N ALA A 47 -5.87 7.03 -6.00
CA ALA A 47 -5.46 6.20 -4.87
C ALA A 47 -6.25 4.89 -4.80
N ASP A 48 -7.57 4.95 -4.99
CA ASP A 48 -8.43 3.77 -5.00
C ASP A 48 -8.10 2.82 -6.16
N ALA A 49 -7.87 3.35 -7.36
CA ALA A 49 -7.47 2.54 -8.52
C ALA A 49 -6.12 1.85 -8.30
N PHE A 50 -5.15 2.55 -7.70
CA PHE A 50 -3.84 1.98 -7.36
C PHE A 50 -3.98 0.86 -6.32
N THR A 51 -4.72 1.12 -5.23
CA THR A 51 -5.00 0.13 -4.18
C THR A 51 -5.73 -1.09 -4.73
N ASN A 52 -6.76 -0.90 -5.56
CA ASN A 52 -7.47 -2.01 -6.20
C ASN A 52 -6.52 -2.88 -7.03
N SER A 53 -5.67 -2.26 -7.83
CA SER A 53 -4.71 -2.96 -8.69
C SER A 53 -3.68 -3.74 -7.86
N LYS A 54 -3.13 -3.13 -6.80
CA LYS A 54 -2.17 -3.79 -5.90
C LYS A 54 -2.80 -4.95 -5.13
N LEU A 55 -4.00 -4.76 -4.57
CA LEU A 55 -4.69 -5.85 -3.85
C LEU A 55 -5.06 -7.00 -4.79
N ALA A 56 -5.49 -6.71 -6.02
CA ALA A 56 -5.78 -7.73 -7.02
C ALA A 56 -4.52 -8.53 -7.39
N LEU A 57 -3.38 -7.85 -7.59
CA LEU A 57 -2.10 -8.49 -7.86
C LEU A 57 -1.67 -9.42 -6.71
N ILE A 58 -1.77 -8.94 -5.47
CA ILE A 58 -1.42 -9.74 -4.30
C ILE A 58 -2.33 -10.97 -4.23
N ARG A 59 -3.66 -10.78 -4.31
CA ARG A 59 -4.62 -11.90 -4.25
C ARG A 59 -4.34 -12.97 -5.30
N ALA A 60 -4.06 -12.55 -6.54
CA ALA A 60 -3.75 -13.48 -7.64
C ALA A 60 -2.44 -14.27 -7.43
N GLY A 61 -1.50 -13.74 -6.64
CA GLY A 61 -0.23 -14.41 -6.35
C GLY A 61 -0.24 -15.31 -5.11
N LEU A 62 -1.24 -15.20 -4.23
CA LEU A 62 -1.25 -15.91 -2.94
C LEU A 62 -1.18 -17.43 -3.07
N ASP A 63 -1.81 -18.01 -4.09
CA ASP A 63 -1.81 -19.46 -4.34
C ASP A 63 -0.42 -20.01 -4.70
N GLY A 64 0.50 -19.15 -5.16
CA GLY A 64 1.89 -19.50 -5.44
C GLY A 64 2.76 -19.66 -4.19
N HIS A 65 2.25 -19.34 -3.00
CA HIS A 65 3.00 -19.33 -1.75
C HIS A 65 2.43 -20.35 -0.75
N PRO A 66 3.18 -21.42 -0.41
CA PRO A 66 2.65 -22.55 0.34
C PRO A 66 2.54 -22.29 1.84
N THR A 67 3.34 -21.39 2.39
CA THR A 67 3.37 -21.10 3.84
C THR A 67 2.77 -19.74 4.16
N LEU A 68 2.29 -19.58 5.41
CA LEU A 68 1.86 -18.28 5.92
C LEU A 68 2.98 -17.22 5.80
N HIS A 69 4.21 -17.60 6.18
CA HIS A 69 5.38 -16.74 6.05
C HIS A 69 5.52 -16.20 4.63
N ASP A 70 5.50 -17.09 3.63
CA ASP A 70 5.70 -16.71 2.24
C ASP A 70 4.55 -15.86 1.70
N LYS A 71 3.31 -16.17 2.08
CA LYS A 71 2.13 -15.36 1.73
C LYS A 71 2.23 -13.94 2.28
N LEU A 72 2.58 -13.79 3.56
CA LEU A 72 2.74 -12.48 4.20
C LEU A 72 3.91 -11.71 3.61
N LEU A 73 5.07 -12.36 3.40
CA LEU A 73 6.25 -11.75 2.81
C LEU A 73 5.95 -11.23 1.39
N PHE A 74 5.30 -12.06 0.57
CA PHE A 74 4.88 -11.67 -0.78
C PHE A 74 3.89 -10.50 -0.76
N ALA A 75 2.84 -10.56 0.07
CA ALA A 75 1.86 -9.49 0.18
C ALA A 75 2.50 -8.16 0.61
N CYS A 76 3.36 -8.21 1.63
CA CYS A 76 4.00 -7.03 2.20
C CYS A 76 5.03 -6.39 1.27
N THR A 77 5.86 -7.20 0.60
CA THR A 77 6.85 -6.70 -0.36
C THR A 77 6.17 -6.11 -1.60
N THR A 78 5.18 -6.81 -2.16
CA THR A 78 4.39 -6.34 -3.33
C THR A 78 3.65 -5.04 -3.04
N TRP A 79 3.12 -4.87 -1.83
CA TRP A 79 2.45 -3.64 -1.40
C TRP A 79 3.42 -2.46 -1.27
N SER A 80 4.67 -2.72 -0.86
CA SER A 80 5.49 -1.69 -0.24
C SER A 80 6.74 -1.29 -1.00
N VAL A 81 7.48 -2.26 -1.58
CA VAL A 81 8.81 -2.03 -2.16
C VAL A 81 8.71 -1.15 -3.40
N ASP A 82 7.89 -1.53 -4.40
CA ASP A 82 7.72 -0.72 -5.61
C ASP A 82 7.22 0.69 -5.30
N ALA A 83 6.31 0.80 -4.32
CA ALA A 83 5.75 2.08 -3.92
C ALA A 83 6.84 2.96 -3.30
N PHE A 84 7.71 2.37 -2.46
CA PHE A 84 8.83 3.05 -1.84
C PHE A 84 9.90 3.46 -2.86
N GLU A 85 10.27 2.58 -3.80
CA GLU A 85 11.21 2.93 -4.87
C GLU A 85 10.66 4.06 -5.76
N ASN A 86 9.36 4.03 -6.06
CA ASN A 86 8.71 5.11 -6.79
C ASN A 86 8.77 6.43 -6.02
N MET A 87 8.57 6.41 -4.70
CA MET A 87 8.70 7.57 -3.82
C MET A 87 10.14 8.10 -3.73
N LEU A 88 11.15 7.23 -3.74
CA LEU A 88 12.55 7.66 -3.79
C LEU A 88 12.88 8.35 -5.11
N ALA A 89 12.40 7.79 -6.23
CA ALA A 89 12.59 8.37 -7.55
C ALA A 89 11.79 9.66 -7.77
N ASN A 90 10.63 9.79 -7.12
CA ASN A 90 9.70 10.92 -7.28
C ASN A 90 9.29 11.44 -5.88
N PRO A 91 10.04 12.40 -5.30
CA PRO A 91 9.73 12.91 -3.96
C PRO A 91 8.32 13.48 -3.81
N ASP A 92 7.75 14.01 -4.89
CA ASP A 92 6.39 14.53 -4.94
C ASP A 92 5.31 13.43 -4.85
N ALA A 93 5.64 12.18 -5.19
CA ALA A 93 4.74 11.04 -5.03
C ALA A 93 4.47 10.69 -3.56
N ARG A 94 5.16 11.32 -2.60
CA ARG A 94 4.93 11.17 -1.15
C ARG A 94 3.48 11.46 -0.74
N ASP A 95 2.78 12.32 -1.48
CA ASP A 95 1.36 12.60 -1.22
C ASP A 95 0.50 11.32 -1.33
N LEU A 96 0.85 10.39 -2.23
CA LEU A 96 0.18 9.08 -2.37
C LEU A 96 0.42 8.14 -1.18
N MET A 97 1.20 8.56 -0.19
CA MET A 97 1.43 7.85 1.07
C MET A 97 1.04 8.67 2.30
N ASN A 98 0.57 9.90 2.10
CA ASN A 98 0.27 10.81 3.18
C ASN A 98 -1.08 10.48 3.83
N LEU A 99 -1.04 10.08 5.11
CA LEU A 99 -2.23 9.72 5.89
C LEU A 99 -3.17 10.90 6.18
N ALA A 100 -2.78 12.14 5.84
CA ALA A 100 -3.69 13.27 5.86
C ALA A 100 -4.88 13.06 4.91
N PHE A 101 -4.68 12.34 3.80
CA PHE A 101 -5.73 12.05 2.83
C PHE A 101 -6.60 10.85 3.26
N PRO A 102 -7.95 10.98 3.26
CA PRO A 102 -8.85 9.87 3.60
C PRO A 102 -8.69 8.64 2.72
N SER A 103 -8.48 8.81 1.41
CA SER A 103 -8.28 7.70 0.45
C SER A 103 -7.03 6.88 0.76
N ILE A 104 -5.97 7.54 1.24
CA ILE A 104 -4.74 6.86 1.64
C ILE A 104 -4.97 6.08 2.94
N ARG A 105 -5.66 6.66 3.93
CA ARG A 105 -6.04 5.90 5.14
C ARG A 105 -6.88 4.66 4.80
N ALA A 106 -7.85 4.80 3.90
CA ALA A 106 -8.66 3.68 3.42
C ALA A 106 -7.80 2.62 2.73
N SER A 107 -6.79 3.02 1.95
CA SER A 107 -5.86 2.11 1.28
C SER A 107 -5.07 1.24 2.27
N TYR A 108 -4.50 1.84 3.33
CA TYR A 108 -3.84 1.09 4.40
C TYR A 108 -4.81 0.19 5.17
N ALA A 109 -6.04 0.64 5.43
CA ALA A 109 -7.06 -0.17 6.10
C ALA A 109 -7.43 -1.42 5.27
N ARG A 110 -7.62 -1.27 3.96
CA ARG A 110 -7.94 -2.37 3.04
C ARG A 110 -6.79 -3.37 2.91
N PHE A 111 -5.55 -2.89 2.92
CA PHE A 111 -4.40 -3.79 2.99
C PHE A 111 -4.33 -4.55 4.32
N GLY A 112 -4.61 -3.88 5.45
CA GLY A 112 -4.74 -4.54 6.74
C GLY A 112 -5.83 -5.62 6.77
N GLN A 113 -6.98 -5.38 6.13
CA GLN A 113 -8.03 -6.39 5.97
C GLN A 113 -7.55 -7.63 5.20
N LEU A 114 -6.81 -7.44 4.10
CA LEU A 114 -6.21 -8.55 3.35
C LEU A 114 -5.21 -9.34 4.21
N LEU A 115 -4.35 -8.68 4.97
CA LEU A 115 -3.43 -9.38 5.86
C LEU A 115 -4.19 -10.16 6.95
N ALA A 116 -5.25 -9.59 7.51
CA ALA A 116 -6.09 -10.28 8.47
C ALA A 116 -6.81 -11.49 7.86
N GLU A 117 -7.22 -11.45 6.59
CA GLU A 117 -7.74 -12.62 5.86
C GLU A 117 -6.67 -13.72 5.77
N ILE A 118 -5.46 -13.39 5.31
CA ILE A 118 -4.33 -14.34 5.21
C ILE A 118 -4.01 -14.98 6.57
N LEU A 119 -3.99 -14.17 7.64
CA LEU A 119 -3.73 -14.64 9.01
C LEU A 119 -4.83 -15.55 9.57
N ARG A 120 -6.10 -15.33 9.19
CA ARG A 120 -7.23 -16.18 9.62
C ARG A 120 -7.21 -17.54 8.94
N GLU A 121 -6.83 -17.57 7.67
CA GLU A 121 -6.76 -18.81 6.88
C GLU A 121 -5.68 -19.78 7.39
N SER A 122 -4.64 -19.28 8.06
CA SER A 122 -3.54 -20.13 8.52
C SER A 122 -3.83 -20.91 9.81
N ALA A 123 -5.02 -20.77 10.42
CA ALA A 123 -5.56 -21.61 11.50
C ALA A 123 -4.59 -22.05 12.64
N ASP A 124 -3.53 -21.28 12.92
CA ASP A 124 -2.53 -21.65 13.92
C ASP A 124 -2.83 -21.00 15.27
N ALA A 125 -2.83 -21.82 16.33
CA ALA A 125 -3.00 -21.42 17.72
C ALA A 125 -1.83 -20.55 18.27
N GLN A 126 -0.96 -20.05 17.39
CA GLN A 126 0.31 -19.38 17.72
C GLN A 126 0.17 -17.91 18.09
N TRP A 127 -1.00 -17.29 17.92
CA TRP A 127 -1.17 -15.85 18.11
C TRP A 127 -1.12 -15.36 19.57
N ALA A 128 -0.79 -16.23 20.55
CA ALA A 128 -0.70 -15.90 21.97
C ALA A 128 -1.92 -15.12 22.53
N GLY A 129 -3.12 -15.35 21.98
CA GLY A 129 -4.34 -14.64 22.36
C GLY A 129 -4.50 -13.23 21.77
N GLN A 130 -3.62 -12.78 20.89
CA GLN A 130 -3.73 -11.52 20.16
C GLN A 130 -4.80 -11.58 19.08
N SER A 131 -5.45 -10.45 18.79
CA SER A 131 -6.37 -10.37 17.65
C SER A 131 -5.59 -10.37 16.33
N VAL A 132 -6.07 -11.15 15.36
CA VAL A 132 -5.55 -11.13 13.97
C VAL A 132 -5.61 -9.73 13.36
N ASP A 133 -6.60 -8.91 13.74
CA ASP A 133 -6.72 -7.53 13.27
C ASP A 133 -5.66 -6.62 13.91
N GLU A 134 -5.25 -6.88 15.15
CA GLU A 134 -4.15 -6.17 15.81
C GLU A 134 -2.80 -6.55 15.19
N LEU A 135 -2.58 -7.84 14.92
CA LEU A 135 -1.38 -8.31 14.23
C LEU A 135 -1.26 -7.72 12.82
N ALA A 136 -2.34 -7.75 12.04
CA ALA A 136 -2.38 -7.11 10.73
C ALA A 136 -2.06 -5.62 10.82
N ARG A 137 -2.63 -4.92 11.82
CA ARG A 137 -2.35 -3.50 12.06
C ARG A 137 -0.88 -3.26 12.39
N VAL A 138 -0.28 -4.06 13.27
CA VAL A 138 1.15 -3.96 13.61
C VAL A 138 1.99 -4.11 12.35
N ILE A 139 1.75 -5.15 11.55
CA ILE A 139 2.47 -5.38 10.28
C ILE A 139 2.37 -4.14 9.38
N VAL A 140 1.16 -3.67 9.11
CA VAL A 140 0.92 -2.52 8.21
C VAL A 140 1.67 -1.27 8.66
N PHE A 141 1.62 -0.93 9.94
CA PHE A 141 2.23 0.31 10.43
C PHE A 141 3.74 0.20 10.67
N SER A 142 4.27 -1.00 10.96
CA SER A 142 5.72 -1.26 10.94
C SER A 142 6.29 -1.04 9.53
N ILE A 143 5.66 -1.62 8.51
CA ILE A 143 6.10 -1.47 7.12
C ILE A 143 6.01 -0.02 6.65
N ARG A 144 4.96 0.69 7.05
CA ARG A 144 4.86 2.13 6.82
C ARG A 144 6.04 2.87 7.45
N GLY A 145 6.37 2.59 8.72
CA GLY A 145 7.49 3.22 9.42
C GLY A 145 8.84 2.93 8.76
N PHE A 146 9.04 1.75 8.18
CA PHE A 146 10.26 1.43 7.44
C PHE A 146 10.50 2.36 6.24
N LYS A 147 9.45 2.94 5.64
CA LYS A 147 9.60 3.91 4.54
C LYS A 147 10.27 5.21 4.97
N ASP A 148 10.25 5.53 6.26
CA ASP A 148 10.86 6.74 6.80
C ASP A 148 12.34 6.52 7.17
N THR A 149 12.81 5.26 7.25
CA THR A 149 14.16 4.91 7.70
C THR A 149 15.00 4.15 6.68
N ALA A 150 14.38 3.36 5.80
CA ALA A 150 15.09 2.62 4.76
C ALA A 150 15.69 3.56 3.72
N GLN A 151 16.83 3.18 3.15
CA GLN A 151 17.55 3.93 2.13
C GLN A 151 17.38 3.33 0.72
N THR A 152 17.06 2.04 0.64
CA THR A 152 16.93 1.30 -0.63
C THR A 152 15.75 0.33 -0.58
N GLY A 153 15.21 -0.04 -1.75
CA GLY A 153 14.18 -1.07 -1.85
C GLY A 153 14.63 -2.42 -1.28
N ALA A 154 15.91 -2.77 -1.48
CA ALA A 154 16.52 -3.98 -0.92
C ALA A 154 16.57 -3.97 0.61
N GLU A 155 16.94 -2.83 1.23
CA GLU A 155 16.91 -2.69 2.68
C GLU A 155 15.47 -2.78 3.21
N MET A 156 14.52 -2.15 2.53
CA MET A 156 13.11 -2.23 2.90
C MET A 156 12.60 -3.68 2.85
N ALA A 157 12.90 -4.42 1.77
CA ALA A 157 12.52 -5.82 1.64
C ALA A 157 13.11 -6.67 2.78
N LYS A 158 14.37 -6.42 3.15
CA LYS A 158 15.02 -7.10 4.29
C LYS A 158 14.35 -6.78 5.63
N LEU A 159 13.96 -5.53 5.88
CA LEU A 159 13.24 -5.15 7.11
C LEU A 159 11.85 -5.83 7.18
N ILE A 160 11.15 -5.93 6.04
CA ILE A 160 9.89 -6.67 5.93
C ILE A 160 10.11 -8.15 6.24
N GLU A 161 11.13 -8.78 5.66
CA GLU A 161 11.46 -10.19 5.90
C GLU A 161 11.75 -10.48 7.37
N ILE A 162 12.53 -9.62 8.04
CA ILE A 162 12.82 -9.73 9.48
C ILE A 162 11.52 -9.64 10.31
N LEU A 163 10.65 -8.68 9.99
CA LEU A 163 9.36 -8.51 10.66
C LEU A 163 8.46 -9.74 10.50
N ILE A 164 8.30 -10.24 9.27
CA ILE A 164 7.45 -11.40 8.99
C ILE A 164 8.04 -12.67 9.62
N SER A 165 9.36 -12.85 9.57
CA SER A 165 10.05 -13.95 10.26
C SER A 165 9.79 -13.92 11.77
N ALA A 166 9.87 -12.75 12.40
CA ALA A 166 9.64 -12.62 13.84
C ALA A 166 8.18 -12.93 14.24
N ILE A 167 7.21 -12.59 13.40
CA ILE A 167 5.77 -12.81 13.65
C ILE A 167 5.36 -14.26 13.39
N THR A 168 5.98 -14.91 12.41
CA THR A 168 5.64 -16.29 12.01
C THR A 168 6.53 -17.34 12.67
N CYS A 169 7.54 -16.92 13.43
CA CYS A 169 8.33 -17.83 14.26
C CYS A 169 7.43 -18.45 15.34
N PRO A 170 7.39 -19.79 15.48
CA PRO A 170 6.63 -20.43 16.54
C PRO A 170 7.10 -19.90 17.89
N ILE A 171 6.16 -19.45 18.72
CA ILE A 171 6.47 -19.16 20.12
C ILE A 171 6.80 -20.49 20.78
N THR A 172 8.08 -20.81 20.92
CA THR A 172 8.52 -21.88 21.81
C THR A 172 8.15 -21.48 23.23
N THR A 173 6.98 -21.91 23.69
CA THR A 173 6.65 -21.90 25.11
C THR A 173 7.65 -22.84 25.78
N GLY A 174 8.68 -22.27 26.40
CA GLY A 174 9.60 -23.02 27.24
C GLY A 174 8.80 -23.76 28.30
N ARG A 175 9.01 -25.09 28.35
CA ARG A 175 8.60 -25.93 29.47
C ARG A 175 9.40 -25.59 30.72
#